data_AF-A0AAV2HC92-F1
#
_entry.id   AF-A0AAV2HC92-F1
#
_cell.length_a   1.000
_cell.length_b   1.000
_cell.length_c   1.000
_cell.angle_alpha   90.00
_cell.angle_beta   90.00
_cell.angle_gamma   90.00
#
_symmetry.space_group_name_H-M   'P 1'
#
loop_
_entity.id
_entity.type
_entity.pdbx_description
1 polymer ?
#
loop_
_entity_poly.entity_id
_entity_poly.type
_entity_poly.pdbx_seq_one_letter_code
_entity_poly.pdbx_strand_id
1 'polypeptide(L)'
;MRNLYECLEAKKIGVFESPTGTGKSLSIICGALRWLKDLQEKQRKELENLKQLACETVAKPAQANDKKELDWIQEFSHKLEQNEKLSKIKVKVKFNVLIMLV
;
A
#
# COMPACT_ATOMS: atom_id res chain seq x y z
N MET A 1 -14.16 -26.58 -1.28
CA MET A 1 -13.68 -25.17 -1.24
C MET A 1 -12.18 -25.01 -1.08
N ARG A 2 -11.38 -26.04 -0.73
CA ARG A 2 -9.91 -25.92 -0.65
C ARG A 2 -9.29 -25.42 -1.96
N ASN A 3 -9.75 -25.96 -3.10
CA ASN A 3 -9.28 -25.55 -4.43
C ASN A 3 -9.54 -24.06 -4.73
N LEU A 4 -10.65 -23.48 -4.24
CA LEU A 4 -10.88 -22.02 -4.37
C LEU A 4 -9.87 -21.25 -3.53
N TYR A 5 -9.70 -21.65 -2.28
CA TYR A 5 -8.78 -21.01 -1.35
C TYR A 5 -7.33 -21.05 -1.89
N GLU A 6 -6.88 -22.20 -2.39
CA GLU A 6 -5.57 -22.38 -3.01
C GLU A 6 -5.40 -21.53 -4.28
N CYS A 7 -6.44 -21.45 -5.12
CA CYS A 7 -6.42 -20.61 -6.32
C CYS A 7 -6.28 -19.12 -5.97
N LEU A 8 -7.00 -18.66 -4.93
CA LEU A 8 -6.91 -17.29 -4.42
C LEU A 8 -5.54 -17.01 -3.82
N GLU A 9 -5.00 -17.93 -3.02
CA GLU A 9 -3.65 -17.80 -2.43
C GLU A 9 -2.57 -17.72 -3.52
N ALA A 10 -2.72 -18.51 -4.59
CA ALA A 10 -1.82 -18.49 -5.73
C ALA A 10 -2.04 -17.29 -6.68
N LYS A 11 -3.04 -16.44 -6.42
CA LYS A 11 -3.45 -15.30 -7.27
C LYS A 11 -3.74 -15.71 -8.72
N LYS A 12 -4.37 -16.88 -8.91
CA LYS A 12 -4.71 -17.46 -10.22
C LYS A 12 -6.21 -17.39 -10.49
N ILE A 13 -6.58 -17.69 -11.73
CA ILE A 13 -7.98 -17.88 -12.16
C ILE A 13 -8.30 -19.37 -12.08
N GLY A 14 -9.45 -19.72 -11.51
CA GLY A 14 -9.94 -21.09 -11.38
C GLY A 14 -11.37 -21.21 -11.87
N VAL A 15 -11.67 -22.29 -12.59
CA VAL A 15 -13.02 -22.65 -13.02
C VAL A 15 -13.55 -23.74 -12.09
N PHE A 16 -14.69 -23.46 -11.44
CA PHE A 16 -15.24 -24.32 -10.40
C PHE A 16 -16.63 -24.79 -10.79
N GLU A 17 -16.75 -26.10 -11.05
CA GLU A 17 -18.04 -26.74 -11.21
C GLU A 17 -18.52 -27.35 -9.89
N SER A 18 -19.83 -27.29 -9.66
CA SER A 18 -20.47 -28.03 -8.57
C SER A 18 -21.77 -28.67 -9.06
N PRO A 19 -22.29 -29.66 -8.33
CA PRO A 19 -23.63 -30.21 -8.58
C PRO A 19 -24.70 -29.13 -8.44
N THR A 20 -25.82 -29.28 -9.14
CA THR A 20 -26.96 -28.36 -9.06
C THR A 20 -27.61 -28.44 -7.67
N GLY A 21 -28.01 -27.31 -7.10
CA GLY A 21 -28.73 -27.25 -5.82
C GLY A 21 -27.87 -27.18 -4.56
N THR A 22 -26.53 -27.21 -4.66
CA THR A 22 -25.62 -27.18 -3.49
C THR A 22 -25.10 -25.78 -3.15
N GLY A 23 -25.82 -24.71 -3.51
CA GLY A 23 -25.45 -23.34 -3.15
C GLY A 23 -24.10 -22.89 -3.70
N LYS A 24 -23.89 -22.98 -5.03
CA LYS A 24 -22.66 -22.54 -5.74
C LYS A 24 -22.21 -21.15 -5.30
N SER A 25 -23.12 -20.18 -5.42
CA SER A 25 -22.85 -18.78 -5.10
C SER A 25 -22.46 -18.60 -3.63
N LEU A 26 -23.22 -19.21 -2.72
CA LEU A 26 -22.94 -19.12 -1.28
C LEU A 26 -21.58 -19.72 -0.94
N SER A 27 -21.27 -20.89 -1.50
CA SER A 27 -20.00 -21.57 -1.27
C SER A 27 -18.81 -20.73 -1.74
N ILE A 28 -18.88 -20.16 -2.95
CA ILE A 28 -17.84 -19.27 -3.48
C ILE A 28 -17.69 -18.01 -2.62
N ILE A 29 -18.79 -17.34 -2.28
CA ILE A 29 -18.78 -16.13 -1.46
C ILE A 29 -18.17 -16.42 -0.09
N CYS A 30 -18.62 -17.47 0.61
CA CYS A 30 -18.09 -17.84 1.92
C CYS A 30 -16.60 -18.21 1.84
N GLY A 31 -16.17 -18.91 0.79
CA GLY A 31 -14.77 -19.24 0.58
C GLY A 31 -13.90 -18.01 0.34
N ALA A 32 -14.36 -17.07 -0.48
CA ALA A 32 -13.66 -15.81 -0.77
C ALA A 32 -13.57 -14.90 0.46
N LEU A 33 -14.67 -14.75 1.21
CA LEU A 33 -14.69 -13.95 2.45
C LEU A 33 -13.77 -14.53 3.52
N ARG A 34 -13.74 -15.86 3.66
CA ARG A 34 -12.82 -16.52 4.59
C ARG A 34 -11.36 -16.25 4.22
N TRP A 35 -11.02 -16.44 2.94
CA TRP A 35 -9.68 -16.15 2.44
C TRP A 35 -9.27 -14.68 2.68
N LEU A 36 -10.17 -13.73 2.42
CA LEU A 36 -9.91 -12.31 2.63
C LEU A 36 -9.60 -11.99 4.11
N LYS A 37 -10.39 -12.56 5.04
CA LYS A 37 -10.17 -12.37 6.47
C LYS A 37 -8.83 -12.93 6.92
N ASP A 38 -8.48 -14.13 6.45
CA ASP A 38 -7.22 -14.79 6.78
C ASP A 38 -6.02 -14.02 6.19
N LEU A 39 -6.17 -13.44 4.99
CA LEU A 39 -5.16 -12.57 4.37
C LEU A 39 -4.91 -11.30 5.20
N GLN A 40 -5.97 -10.62 5.66
CA GLN A 40 -5.85 -9.42 6.49
C GLN A 40 -5.15 -9.71 7.81
N GLU A 41 -5.46 -10.86 8.43
CA GLU A 41 -4.82 -11.28 9.67
C GLU A 41 -3.34 -11.59 9.48
N LYS A 42 -2.97 -12.27 8.38
CA LYS A 42 -1.56 -12.49 8.03
C LYS A 42 -0.80 -11.17 7.87
N GLN A 43 -1.36 -10.21 7.14
CA GLN A 43 -0.73 -8.90 6.93
C GLN A 43 -0.55 -8.13 8.25
N ARG A 44 -1.55 -8.19 9.14
CA ARG A 44 -1.45 -7.58 10.47
C ARG A 44 -0.30 -8.17 11.27
N LYS A 45 -0.21 -9.50 11.32
CA LYS A 45 0.87 -10.21 12.04
C LYS A 45 2.24 -9.90 11.44
N GLU A 46 2.35 -9.85 10.12
CA GLU A 46 3.59 -9.48 9.45
C GLU A 46 4.02 -8.06 9.81
N LEU A 47 3.09 -7.10 9.84
CA LEU A 47 3.36 -5.74 10.26
C LEU A 47 3.76 -5.65 11.75
N GLU A 48 3.10 -6.40 12.62
CA GLU A 48 3.45 -6.47 14.05
C GLU A 48 4.85 -7.06 14.24
N ASN A 49 5.18 -8.14 13.53
CA ASN A 49 6.51 -8.75 13.55
C ASN A 49 7.57 -7.75 13.07
N LEU A 50 7.33 -7.05 11.95
CA LEU A 50 8.25 -6.03 11.44
C LEU A 50 8.47 -4.89 12.45
N LYS A 51 7.42 -4.46 13.15
CA LYS A 51 7.52 -3.46 14.23
C LYS A 51 8.34 -3.96 15.42
N GLN A 52 8.16 -5.22 15.81
CA GLN A 52 8.94 -5.83 16.90
C GLN A 52 10.41 -5.92 16.53
N LEU A 53 10.74 -6.41 15.33
CA LEU A 53 12.12 -6.42 14.82
C LEU A 53 12.72 -5.01 14.77
N ALA A 54 11.96 -4.01 14.31
CA ALA A 54 12.43 -2.62 14.30
C ALA A 54 12.75 -2.11 15.73
N CYS A 55 11.90 -2.42 16.71
CA CYS A 55 12.13 -2.00 18.09
C CYS A 55 13.36 -2.70 18.72
N GLU A 56 13.57 -3.98 18.41
CA GLU A 56 14.75 -4.74 18.85
C GLU A 56 16.05 -4.20 18.24
N THR A 57 16.02 -3.71 17.00
CA THR A 57 17.20 -3.08 16.37
C THR A 57 17.56 -1.72 16.99
N VAL A 58 16.59 -0.96 17.52
CA VAL A 58 16.82 0.35 18.16
C VAL A 58 17.36 0.21 19.60
N ALA A 59 17.20 -0.96 20.23
CA ALA A 59 17.72 -1.23 21.57
C ALA A 59 19.25 -1.46 21.65
N LYS A 60 19.96 -1.51 20.52
CA LYS A 60 21.43 -1.42 20.48
C LYS A 60 21.83 0.03 20.17
N PRO A 61 22.36 0.81 21.13
CA PRO A 61 22.74 2.18 20.88
C PRO A 61 24.06 2.19 20.09
N ALA A 62 23.99 2.40 18.78
CA ALA A 62 25.15 2.61 17.93
C ALA A 62 24.93 3.80 16.97
N GLN A 63 25.05 4.99 17.57
CA GLN A 63 25.64 6.24 17.07
C GLN A 63 25.48 6.65 15.59
N ALA A 64 25.06 7.91 15.43
CA ALA A 64 25.36 8.86 14.34
C ALA A 64 24.73 8.67 12.95
N ASN A 65 24.26 7.48 12.55
CA ASN A 65 23.73 7.27 11.20
C ASN A 65 22.23 7.64 11.02
N ASP A 66 21.43 7.58 12.09
CA ASP A 66 19.98 7.87 12.03
C ASP A 66 19.64 9.33 11.74
N LYS A 67 20.55 10.27 12.03
CA LYS A 67 20.37 11.68 11.65
C LYS A 67 20.24 11.82 10.13
N LYS A 68 20.98 11.03 9.37
CA LYS A 68 20.96 11.07 7.90
C LYS A 68 19.67 10.48 7.33
N GLU A 69 19.08 9.48 8.01
CA GLU A 69 17.77 8.94 7.67
C GLU A 69 16.61 9.90 7.99
N LEU A 70 16.75 10.74 9.01
CA LEU A 70 15.77 11.79 9.28
C LEU A 70 15.92 12.98 8.31
N ASP A 71 17.14 13.29 7.89
CA ASP A 71 17.46 14.43 7.01
C ASP A 71 16.80 14.32 5.63
N TRP A 72 16.85 13.14 4.97
CA TRP A 72 16.29 13.00 3.61
C TRP A 72 14.75 13.07 3.57
N ILE A 73 14.07 12.59 4.61
CA ILE A 73 12.60 12.67 4.73
C ILE A 73 12.17 14.14 4.87
N GLN A 74 12.93 14.90 5.64
CA GLN A 74 12.68 16.31 5.88
C GLN A 74 12.99 17.16 4.64
N GLU A 75 14.10 16.88 3.94
CA GLU A 75 14.44 17.49 2.65
C GLU A 75 13.37 17.21 1.59
N PHE A 76 12.87 15.97 1.48
CA PHE A 76 11.84 15.62 0.50
C PHE A 76 10.52 16.36 0.77
N SER A 77 10.12 16.45 2.04
CA SER A 77 8.90 17.17 2.46
C SER A 77 8.99 18.66 2.11
N HIS A 78 10.13 19.28 2.40
CA HIS A 78 10.40 20.68 2.05
C HIS A 78 10.43 20.89 0.53
N LYS A 79 10.99 19.95 -0.23
CA LYS A 79 11.07 20.02 -1.69
C LYS A 79 9.71 19.92 -2.37
N LEU A 80 8.79 19.12 -1.83
CA LEU A 80 7.40 19.05 -2.30
C LEU A 80 6.69 20.41 -2.15
N GLU A 81 6.79 21.04 -0.98
CA GLU A 81 6.18 22.35 -0.73
C GLU A 81 6.76 23.45 -1.62
N GLN A 82 8.07 23.44 -1.85
CA GLN A 82 8.72 24.38 -2.77
C GLN A 82 8.22 24.20 -4.20
N ASN A 83 8.11 22.97 -4.67
CA ASN A 83 7.61 22.67 -6.02
C ASN A 83 6.14 23.05 -6.20
N GLU A 84 5.31 22.94 -5.17
CA GLU A 84 3.91 23.36 -5.22
C GLU A 84 3.76 24.89 -5.32
N LYS A 85 4.59 25.64 -4.58
CA LYS A 85 4.64 27.10 -4.68
C LYS A 85 5.09 27.55 -6.07
N LEU A 86 6.12 26.88 -6.62
CA LEU A 86 6.63 27.16 -7.95
C LEU A 86 5.64 26.79 -9.05
N SER A 87 4.84 25.72 -8.90
CA SER A 87 3.82 25.35 -9.88
C SER A 87 2.71 26.40 -9.93
N LYS A 88 2.26 26.92 -8.77
CA LYS A 88 1.27 28.01 -8.69
C LYS A 88 1.75 29.29 -9.38
N ILE A 89 3.01 29.67 -9.14
CA ILE A 89 3.62 30.85 -9.78
C ILE A 89 3.82 30.61 -11.28
N LYS A 90 4.35 29.46 -11.69
CA LYS A 90 4.52 29.12 -13.12
C LYS A 90 3.19 29.13 -13.86
N VAL A 91 2.12 28.60 -13.27
CA VAL A 91 0.76 28.65 -13.85
C VAL A 91 0.29 30.10 -13.96
N LYS A 92 0.49 30.93 -12.93
CA LYS A 92 0.11 32.35 -12.95
C LYS A 92 0.88 33.15 -14.01
N VAL A 93 2.20 32.95 -14.11
CA VAL A 93 3.07 33.60 -15.10
C VAL A 93 2.71 33.13 -16.51
N LYS A 94 2.51 31.83 -16.72
CA LYS A 94 2.15 31.27 -18.02
C LYS A 94 0.75 31.73 -18.47
N PHE A 95 -0.19 31.85 -17.54
CA PHE A 95 -1.52 32.42 -17.79
C PHE A 95 -1.46 33.93 -18.10
N ASN A 96 -0.63 34.68 -17.37
CA ASN A 96 -0.47 36.12 -17.60
C ASN A 96 0.22 36.42 -18.94
N VAL A 97 1.25 35.64 -19.31
CA VAL A 97 1.92 35.74 -20.62
C VAL A 97 0.97 35.36 -21.76
N LEU A 98 0.11 34.35 -21.56
CA LEU A 98 -0.89 33.98 -22.57
C LEU A 98 -1.93 35.09 -22.79
N ILE A 99 -2.34 35.81 -21.73
CA ILE A 99 -3.25 36.95 -21.83
C ILE A 99 -2.59 38.16 -22.51
N MET A 100 -1.29 38.41 -22.30
CA MET A 100 -0.60 39.55 -22.92
C MET A 100 -0.27 39.35 -24.42
N LEU A 101 -0.41 38.13 -24.95
CA LEU A 101 -0.13 37.79 -26.36
C LEU A 101 -1.39 37.72 -27.24
N VAL A 102 -2.59 37.91 -26.66
CA VAL A 102 -3.88 38.05 -27.37
C VAL A 102 -4.30 39.51 -27.33
#